data_AF-A0A920AC62-F1
#
_entry.id   AF-A0A920AC62-F1
#
_cell.length_a   1.000
_cell.length_b   1.000
_cell.length_c   1.000
_cell.angle_alpha   90.00
_cell.angle_beta   90.00
_cell.angle_gamma   90.00
#
_symmetry.space_group_name_H-M   'P 1'
#
loop_
_entity.id
_entity.type
_entity.pdbx_description
1 polymer ?
#
loop_
_entity_poly.entity_id
_entity_poly.type
_entity_poly.pdbx_seq_one_letter_code
_entity_poly.pdbx_strand_id
1 'polypeptide(L)'
;MDVQIKEQPTHWAICFDTSEPTERHIEYKEYKAQREAMPEGISSALPYIFKLMEALNIPVIAKPGFEADDIIGTLAKKRRRRDLLLT
;
A
#
# COMPACT_ATOMS: atom_id res chain seq x y z
N MET A 1 1.98 -16.04 -7.83
CA MET A 1 1.63 -16.76 -6.58
C MET A 1 2.86 -17.24 -5.82
N ASP A 2 4.06 -17.10 -6.37
CA ASP A 2 5.31 -17.64 -5.81
C ASP A 2 5.65 -17.09 -4.43
N VAL A 3 5.43 -15.79 -4.19
CA VAL A 3 5.64 -15.16 -2.87
C VAL A 3 4.75 -15.80 -1.81
N GLN A 4 3.50 -16.15 -2.14
CA GLN A 4 2.59 -16.77 -1.20
C GLN A 4 3.03 -18.18 -0.82
N ILE A 5 3.50 -18.95 -1.81
CA ILE A 5 4.00 -20.32 -1.60
C ILE A 5 5.27 -20.28 -0.75
N LYS A 6 6.15 -19.32 -1.02
CA LYS A 6 7.45 -19.19 -0.36
C LYS A 6 7.33 -18.67 1.08
N GLU A 7 6.56 -17.61 1.29
CA GLU A 7 6.54 -16.88 2.56
C GLU A 7 5.40 -17.33 3.51
N GLN A 8 4.41 -18.08 3.02
CA GLN A 8 3.27 -18.62 3.77
C GLN A 8 2.68 -17.65 4.84
N PRO A 9 2.37 -16.39 4.50
CA PRO A 9 1.95 -15.42 5.50
C PRO A 9 0.52 -15.71 5.98
N THR A 10 0.25 -15.37 7.24
CA THR A 10 -1.08 -15.55 7.85
C THR A 10 -2.07 -14.45 7.45
N HIS A 11 -1.58 -13.29 7.00
CA HIS A 11 -2.38 -12.12 6.66
C HIS A 11 -1.80 -11.46 5.40
N TRP A 12 -2.69 -10.98 4.53
CA TRP A 12 -2.36 -10.19 3.35
C TRP A 12 -3.01 -8.82 3.42
N ALA A 13 -2.35 -7.82 2.86
CA ALA A 13 -2.92 -6.52 2.55
C ALA A 13 -2.14 -5.91 1.40
N ILE A 14 -2.81 -5.12 0.58
CA ILE A 14 -2.17 -4.30 -0.44
C ILE A 14 -2.35 -2.84 -0.07
N CYS A 15 -1.25 -2.09 -0.06
CA CYS A 15 -1.27 -0.65 0.21
C CYS A 15 -1.01 0.12 -1.08
N PHE A 16 -1.83 1.13 -1.38
CA PHE A 16 -1.66 2.00 -2.54
C PHE A 16 -1.35 3.45 -2.11
N ASP A 17 -0.52 4.10 -2.91
CA ASP A 17 -0.38 5.55 -2.87
C ASP A 17 -1.66 6.21 -3.42
N THR A 18 -2.02 7.34 -2.83
CA THR A 18 -3.13 8.18 -3.30
C THR A 18 -2.62 9.33 -4.14
N SER A 19 -3.46 9.88 -5.02
CA SER A 19 -3.14 11.08 -5.81
C SER A 19 -2.99 12.35 -4.96
N GLU A 20 -3.57 12.34 -3.77
CA GLU A 20 -3.59 13.44 -2.83
C GLU A 20 -2.17 13.70 -2.30
N PRO A 21 -1.74 14.98 -2.26
CA PRO A 21 -0.40 15.33 -1.82
C PRO A 21 -0.22 14.91 -0.36
N THR A 22 0.89 14.22 -0.10
CA THR A 22 1.30 13.87 1.26
C THR A 22 1.98 15.08 1.93
N GLU A 23 2.14 15.04 3.25
CA GLU A 23 2.87 16.09 4.00
C GLU A 23 4.25 16.38 3.38
N ARG A 24 4.95 15.33 2.91
CA ARG A 24 6.24 15.45 2.20
C ARG A 24 6.16 16.25 0.90
N HIS A 25 5.07 16.11 0.13
CA HIS A 25 4.83 16.90 -1.08
C HIS A 25 4.46 18.36 -0.76
N ILE A 26 3.83 18.59 0.40
CA ILE A 26 3.48 19.95 0.87
C ILE A 26 4.73 20.69 1.33
N GLU A 27 5.57 20.04 2.13
CA GLU A 27 6.82 20.62 2.66
C GLU A 27 7.88 20.79 1.58
N TYR A 28 7.95 19.87 0.61
CA TYR A 28 8.92 19.92 -0.49
C TYR A 28 8.26 19.59 -1.83
N LYS A 29 7.99 20.62 -2.63
CA LYS A 29 7.28 20.49 -3.93
C LYS A 29 8.03 19.66 -4.97
N GLU A 30 9.35 19.62 -4.90
CA GLU A 30 10.19 18.84 -5.81
C GLU A 30 10.31 17.38 -5.35
N TYR A 31 9.72 17.03 -4.20
CA TYR A 31 9.69 15.65 -3.73
C TYR A 31 8.99 14.77 -4.78
N LYS A 32 9.74 13.78 -5.30
CA LYS A 32 9.29 12.86 -6.37
C LYS A 32 8.90 13.53 -7.70
N ALA A 33 9.19 14.81 -7.92
CA ALA A 33 8.82 15.53 -9.14
C ALA A 33 9.47 14.93 -10.41
N GLN A 34 10.67 14.34 -10.29
CA GLN A 34 11.32 13.64 -11.40
C GLN A 34 10.77 12.23 -11.70
N ARG A 35 9.77 11.73 -10.96
CA ARG A 35 9.18 10.43 -11.27
C ARG A 35 8.27 10.55 -12.47
N GLU A 36 8.44 9.64 -13.43
CA GLU A 36 7.49 9.50 -14.51
C GLU A 36 6.13 9.06 -13.98
N ALA A 37 5.06 9.58 -14.60
CA ALA A 37 3.72 9.14 -14.31
C ALA A 37 3.57 7.65 -14.65
N MET A 38 2.67 6.98 -13.94
CA MET A 38 2.34 5.58 -14.24
C MET A 38 1.82 5.48 -15.69
N PRO A 39 2.37 4.57 -16.52
CA PRO A 39 1.92 4.38 -17.89
C PRO A 39 0.43 4.08 -17.99
N GLU A 40 -0.22 4.60 -19.04
CA GLU A 40 -1.67 4.49 -19.21
C GLU A 40 -2.16 3.04 -19.20
N GLY A 41 -1.45 2.13 -19.89
CA GLY A 41 -1.81 0.71 -19.95
C GLY A 41 -1.78 0.00 -18.58
N ILE A 42 -0.98 0.50 -17.63
CA ILE A 42 -0.97 0.01 -16.25
C ILE A 42 -2.10 0.67 -15.46
N SER A 43 -2.31 1.98 -15.65
CA SER A 43 -3.39 2.71 -14.99
C SER A 43 -4.77 2.14 -15.31
N SER A 44 -5.01 1.73 -16.55
CA SER A 44 -6.27 1.11 -16.99
C SER A 44 -6.50 -0.28 -16.38
N ALA A 45 -5.43 -0.94 -15.91
CA ALA A 45 -5.52 -2.24 -15.27
C ALA A 45 -5.90 -2.15 -13.78
N LEU A 46 -5.72 -1.00 -13.13
CA LEU A 46 -5.98 -0.82 -11.70
C LEU A 46 -7.40 -1.24 -11.26
N PRO A 47 -8.49 -0.87 -11.98
CA PRO A 47 -9.84 -1.29 -11.57
C PRO A 47 -10.02 -2.81 -11.56
N TYR A 48 -9.34 -3.53 -12.47
CA TYR A 48 -9.39 -4.99 -12.51
C TYR A 48 -8.54 -5.60 -11.41
N ILE A 49 -7.40 -4.99 -11.08
CA ILE A 49 -6.59 -5.40 -9.94
C ILE A 49 -7.41 -5.27 -8.64
N PHE A 50 -8.11 -4.16 -8.45
CA PHE A 50 -8.95 -3.98 -7.24
C PHE A 50 -10.07 -5.01 -7.16
N LYS A 51 -10.77 -5.29 -8.27
CA LYS A 51 -11.79 -6.36 -8.33
C LYS A 51 -11.22 -7.73 -8.01
N LEU A 52 -10.02 -8.04 -8.51
CA LEU A 52 -9.34 -9.29 -8.21
C LEU A 52 -9.00 -9.40 -6.72
N MET A 53 -8.49 -8.32 -6.12
CA MET A 53 -8.15 -8.32 -4.69
C MET A 53 -9.38 -8.49 -3.81
N GLU A 54 -10.49 -7.83 -4.18
CA GLU A 54 -11.78 -8.01 -3.52
C GLU A 54 -12.26 -9.46 -3.61
N ALA A 55 -12.20 -10.08 -4.80
CA ALA A 55 -12.57 -11.47 -5.00
C ALA A 55 -11.69 -12.47 -4.19
N LEU A 56 -10.42 -12.11 -3.97
CA LEU A 56 -9.49 -12.88 -3.14
C LEU A 56 -9.61 -12.58 -1.64
N ASN A 57 -10.55 -11.71 -1.22
CA ASN A 57 -10.69 -11.21 0.14
C ASN A 57 -9.38 -10.58 0.69
N ILE A 58 -8.57 -10.00 -0.19
CA ILE A 58 -7.35 -9.29 0.19
C ILE A 58 -7.71 -7.81 0.41
N PRO A 59 -7.52 -7.27 1.63
CA PRO A 59 -7.83 -5.88 1.91
C PRO A 59 -6.90 -4.95 1.13
N VAL A 60 -7.51 -4.00 0.44
CA VAL A 60 -6.82 -2.89 -0.23
C VAL A 60 -6.93 -1.67 0.69
N ILE A 61 -5.78 -1.10 1.07
CA ILE A 61 -5.67 0.01 2.02
C ILE A 61 -5.04 1.19 1.29
N ALA A 62 -5.78 2.29 1.21
CA ALA A 62 -5.29 3.56 0.73
C ALA A 62 -5.78 4.65 1.68
N LYS A 63 -4.94 5.64 1.98
CA LYS A 63 -5.29 6.73 2.90
C LYS A 63 -4.83 8.06 2.34
N PRO A 64 -5.75 8.98 2.01
CA PRO A 64 -5.39 10.31 1.51
C PRO A 64 -4.37 11.01 2.43
N GLY A 65 -3.34 11.59 1.82
CA GLY A 65 -2.27 12.32 2.51
C GLY A 65 -1.18 11.45 3.13
N PHE A 66 -1.26 10.12 3.00
CA PHE A 66 -0.22 9.18 3.46
C PHE A 66 0.28 8.33 2.29
N GLU A 67 1.57 8.02 2.31
CA GLU A 67 2.14 7.12 1.32
C GLU A 67 1.93 5.66 1.71
N ALA A 68 2.04 4.76 0.75
CA ALA A 68 1.92 3.32 0.99
C ALA A 68 2.95 2.82 2.03
N ASP A 69 4.16 3.38 2.04
CA ASP A 69 5.21 3.03 3.00
C ASP A 69 4.85 3.43 4.44
N ASP A 70 4.22 4.60 4.64
CA ASP A 70 3.71 5.08 5.93
C ASP A 70 2.65 4.12 6.50
N ILE A 71 1.75 3.63 5.63
CA ILE A 71 0.71 2.66 5.99
C ILE A 71 1.36 1.32 6.40
N ILE A 72 2.26 0.78 5.58
CA ILE A 72 2.97 -0.48 5.84
C ILE A 72 3.75 -0.39 7.16
N GLY A 73 4.52 0.68 7.35
CA GLY A 73 5.28 0.91 8.57
C GLY A 73 4.39 1.01 9.81
N THR A 74 3.24 1.68 9.69
CA THR A 74 2.26 1.78 10.77
C THR A 74 1.65 0.42 11.12
N LEU A 75 1.28 -0.38 10.12
CA LEU A 75 0.71 -1.72 10.31
C LEU A 75 1.73 -2.67 10.95
N ALA A 76 2.97 -2.66 10.47
CA ALA A 76 4.07 -3.44 11.04
C ALA A 76 4.30 -3.09 12.52
N LYS A 77 4.37 -1.78 12.85
CA LYS A 77 4.54 -1.32 14.24
C LYS A 77 3.35 -1.68 15.13
N LYS A 78 2.12 -1.54 14.63
CA LYS A 78 0.90 -1.90 15.37
C LYS A 78 0.84 -3.40 15.66
N ARG A 79 1.21 -4.25 14.70
CA ARG A 79 1.20 -5.72 14.91
C ARG A 79 2.25 -6.15 15.91
N ARG A 80 3.49 -5.63 15.80
CA ARG A 80 4.54 -5.85 16.79
C ARG A 80 4.10 -5.46 18.20
N ARG A 81 3.43 -4.31 18.35
CA ARG A 81 2.94 -3.85 19.66
C ARG A 81 1.81 -4.73 20.20
N ARG A 82 0.96 -5.30 19.33
CA ARG A 82 -0.12 -6.21 19.74
C ARG A 82 0.40 -7.60 20.10
N ASP A 83 1.48 -8.05 19.45
CA ASP A 83 2.20 -9.28 19.83
C ASP A 83 3.02 -9.10 21.12
N LEU A 84 3.48 -7.88 21.44
CA LEU A 84 4.06 -7.54 22.75
C LEU A 84 3.04 -7.45 23.90
N LEU A 85 1.74 -7.44 23.59
CA LEU A 85 0.63 -7.34 24.57
C LEU A 85 -0.21 -8.62 24.65
N LEU A 86 0.21 -9.68 23.97
CA LEU A 86 -0.42 -11.00 24.05
C LEU A 86 0.66 -12.02 24.46
N THR A 87 0.82 -12.16 25.78
CA THR A 87 1.27 -13.39 26.46
C THR A 87 0.04 -14.03 27.08
#